data_AF-A0A7C7VRX0-F1
#
_entry.id   AF-A0A7C7VRX0-F1
#
_cell.length_a   1.000
_cell.length_b   1.000
_cell.length_c   1.000
_cell.angle_alpha   90.00
_cell.angle_beta   90.00
_cell.angle_gamma   90.00
#
_symmetry.space_group_name_H-M   'P 1'
#
loop_
_entity.id
_entity.type
_entity.pdbx_description
1 polymer ?
#
loop_
_entity_poly.entity_id
_entity_poly.type
_entity_poly.pdbx_seq_one_letter_code
_entity_poly.pdbx_strand_id
1 'polypeptide(L)' 'MNLNPQKTAFLFPGQGSQALGMGKELAFAYPIARKTFEEADQILGFSLSKIMWEEGDALNDT' A
#
# COMPACT_ATOMS: atom_id res chain seq x y z
N MET A 1 -4.15 -5.77 -20.70
CA MET A 1 -2.96 -6.65 -20.62
C MET A 1 -3.45 -8.09 -20.63
N ASN A 2 -2.89 -8.96 -21.48
CA ASN A 2 -3.28 -10.38 -21.50
C ASN A 2 -2.28 -11.17 -20.63
N LEU A 3 -2.76 -11.76 -19.53
CA LEU A 3 -1.93 -12.53 -18.61
C LEU A 3 -1.97 -14.02 -18.97
N ASN A 4 -0.82 -14.69 -18.94
CA ASN A 4 -0.74 -16.14 -19.11
C ASN A 4 -0.44 -16.79 -17.74
N PRO A 5 -1.38 -17.53 -17.15
CA PRO A 5 -1.19 -18.12 -15.81
C PRO A 5 0.03 -19.06 -15.67
N GLN A 6 0.54 -19.62 -16.77
CA GLN A 6 1.69 -20.54 -16.75
C GLN A 6 3.04 -19.83 -16.97
N LYS A 7 3.04 -18.57 -17.43
CA LYS A 7 4.26 -17.83 -17.80
C LYS A 7 4.39 -16.46 -17.13
N THR A 8 3.31 -15.93 -16.58
CA THR A 8 3.30 -14.66 -15.88
C THR A 8 3.62 -14.87 -14.42
N ALA A 9 4.59 -14.11 -13.91
CA ALA A 9 4.88 -13.99 -12.49
C ALA A 9 4.57 -12.55 -12.02
N PHE A 10 4.12 -12.41 -10.78
CA PHE A 10 4.00 -11.12 -10.11
C PHE A 10 5.20 -10.93 -9.19
N LEU A 11 5.91 -9.82 -9.39
CA LEU A 11 7.00 -9.41 -8.53
C LEU A 11 6.56 -8.20 -7.73
N PHE A 12 6.78 -8.27 -6.42
CA PHE A 12 6.43 -7.20 -5.49
C PHE A 12 7.73 -6.48 -5.09
N PRO A 13 7.79 -5.14 -5.18
CA PRO A 13 8.98 -4.39 -4.81
C PRO A 13 9.24 -4.48 -3.31
N GLY A 14 10.52 -4.42 -2.93
CA GLY A 14 10.96 -4.39 -1.53
C GLY A 14 11.08 -2.96 -0.97
N GLN A 15 11.68 -2.88 0.22
CA GLN A 15 11.98 -1.61 0.90
C GLN A 15 12.91 -0.71 0.04
N GLY A 16 12.73 0.60 0.15
CA GLY A 16 13.43 1.62 -0.65
C GLY A 16 12.62 2.12 -1.84
N SER A 17 11.43 1.55 -2.08
CA SER A 17 10.50 1.99 -3.11
C SER A 17 9.31 2.80 -2.56
N GLN A 18 9.27 3.04 -1.24
CA GLN A 18 8.22 3.83 -0.62
C GLN A 18 8.20 5.28 -1.13
N ALA A 19 7.01 5.84 -1.29
CA ALA A 19 6.80 7.22 -1.71
C ALA A 19 5.58 7.82 -1.00
N LEU A 20 5.65 9.11 -0.70
CA LEU A 20 4.55 9.84 -0.07
C LEU A 20 3.30 9.79 -0.96
N GLY A 21 2.16 9.40 -0.39
CA GLY A 21 0.90 9.22 -1.10
C GLY A 21 0.70 7.83 -1.71
N MET A 22 1.61 6.87 -1.51
CA MET A 22 1.47 5.54 -2.12
C MET A 22 0.18 4.84 -1.67
N GLY A 23 -0.51 4.21 -2.60
CA GLY A 23 -1.77 3.50 -2.35
C GLY A 23 -3.00 4.39 -2.09
N LYS A 24 -2.87 5.72 -1.96
CA LYS A 24 -3.99 6.64 -1.65
C LYS A 24 -5.07 6.63 -2.71
N GLU A 25 -4.68 6.75 -3.98
CA GLU A 25 -5.62 6.72 -5.11
C GLU A 25 -6.32 5.36 -5.23
N LEU A 26 -5.61 4.28 -4.95
CA LEU A 26 -6.17 2.92 -4.97
C LEU A 26 -7.23 2.76 -3.88
N ALA A 27 -6.94 3.23 -2.67
CA ALA A 27 -7.89 3.22 -1.55
C ALA A 27 -9.12 4.09 -1.85
N PHE A 28 -8.94 5.23 -2.50
CA PHE A 28 -10.05 6.11 -2.90
C PHE A 28 -10.94 5.46 -3.97
N ALA A 29 -10.35 4.85 -4.99
CA ALA A 29 -11.07 4.30 -6.13
C ALA A 29 -11.74 2.94 -5.84
N TYR A 30 -11.17 2.12 -4.96
CA TYR A 30 -11.60 0.73 -4.76
C TYR A 30 -11.91 0.43 -3.30
N PRO A 31 -13.18 0.12 -2.94
CA PRO A 31 -13.57 -0.16 -1.56
C PRO A 31 -12.81 -1.32 -0.92
N ILE A 32 -12.38 -2.31 -1.71
CA ILE A 32 -11.57 -3.43 -1.20
C ILE A 32 -10.19 -2.96 -0.72
N ALA A 33 -9.53 -2.07 -1.47
CA ALA A 33 -8.24 -1.53 -1.09
C ALA A 33 -8.35 -0.68 0.18
N ARG A 34 -9.39 0.15 0.28
CA ARG A 34 -9.68 0.92 1.50
C ARG A 34 -9.81 0.03 2.73
N LYS A 35 -10.60 -1.05 2.63
CA LYS A 35 -10.80 -2.00 3.73
C LYS A 35 -9.50 -2.68 4.14
N THR A 36 -8.62 -3.01 3.18
CA THR A 36 -7.31 -3.59 3.48
C THR A 36 -6.41 -2.63 4.27
N PHE A 37 -6.41 -1.33 3.93
CA PHE A 37 -5.69 -0.32 4.73
C PHE A 37 -6.29 -0.16 6.13
N GLU A 38 -7.63 -0.12 6.23
CA GLU A 38 -8.33 -0.03 7.53
C GLU A 38 -8.03 -1.25 8.43
N GLU A 39 -7.99 -2.45 7.87
CA GLU A 39 -7.61 -3.68 8.58
C GLU A 39 -6.16 -3.64 9.05
N ALA A 40 -5.23 -3.19 8.20
CA ALA A 40 -3.82 -3.05 8.57
C ALA A 40 -3.63 -2.04 9.71
N ASP A 41 -4.28 -0.87 9.64
CA ASP A 41 -4.24 0.14 10.68
C ASP A 41 -4.77 -0.40 12.03
N GLN A 42 -5.85 -1.20 11.99
CA GLN A 42 -6.41 -1.85 13.18
C GLN A 42 -5.46 -2.87 13.80
N ILE A 43 -4.83 -3.71 12.97
CA ILE A 43 -3.90 -4.76 13.43
C ILE A 43 -2.62 -4.14 14.03
N LEU A 44 -2.12 -3.06 13.42
CA LEU A 44 -0.90 -2.39 13.86
C LEU A 44 -1.11 -1.50 15.09
N GLY A 45 -2.35 -1.08 15.36
CA GLY A 45 -2.67 -0.18 16.47
C GLY A 45 -2.27 1.28 16.25
N PHE A 46 -1.83 1.62 15.03
CA PHE A 46 -1.57 2.97 14.57
C PHE A 46 -1.95 3.09 13.09
N SER A 47 -2.17 4.31 12.62
CA SER A 47 -2.55 4.52 11.21
C SER A 47 -1.33 4.53 10.30
N LEU A 48 -0.96 3.35 9.80
CA LEU A 48 0.06 3.22 8.76
C LEU A 48 -0.38 3.96 7.50
N SER A 49 -1.66 3.89 7.14
CA SER A 49 -2.21 4.60 5.98
C SER A 49 -2.00 6.12 6.06
N LYS A 50 -2.15 6.72 7.25
CA LYS A 50 -1.84 8.14 7.47
C LYS A 50 -0.37 8.45 7.26
N ILE A 51 0.53 7.62 7.80
CA ILE A 51 1.98 7.78 7.59
C ILE A 51 2.31 7.75 6.09
N MET A 52 1.79 6.75 5.39
CA MET A 52 2.00 6.57 3.95
C MET A 52 1.51 7.76 3.11
N TRP A 53 0.46 8.46 3.55
CA TRP A 53 -0.19 9.51 2.75
C TRP A 53 0.22 10.93 3.11
N GLU A 54 0.69 11.16 4.33
CA GLU A 54 0.83 12.51 4.89
C GLU A 54 2.17 12.75 5.60
N GLU A 55 2.90 11.70 6.01
CA GLU A 55 4.08 11.84 6.89
C GLU A 55 5.36 11.30 6.23
N GLY A 56 6.02 12.16 5.44
CA GLY A 56 7.17 11.78 4.60
C GLY A 56 8.39 11.25 5.37
N ASP A 57 8.75 11.85 6.50
CA ASP A 57 9.94 11.43 7.26
C ASP A 57 9.71 10.10 7.98
N ALA A 58 8.53 9.91 8.59
CA ALA A 58 8.14 8.68 9.29
C ALA A 58 7.96 7.48 8.35
N LEU A 59 7.67 7.71 7.07
CA LEU A 59 7.51 6.66 6.06
C LEU A 59 8.78 5.83 5.83
N ASN A 60 9.97 6.38 6.12
CA ASN A 60 11.21 5.64 5.93
C ASN A 60 11.52 4.66 7.07
N ASP A 61 10.83 4.81 8.20
CA ASP A 61 11.02 3.98 9.40
C ASP A 61 9.97 2.87 9.53
N THR A 62 9.11 2.68 8.51
CA THR A 62 8.09 1.63 8.45
C THR A 62 8.62 0.30 7.92
#